data_AF-A0A520EBL5-F1
#
_entry.id   AF-A0A520EBL5-F1
#
_cell.length_a   1.000
_cell.length_b   1.000
_cell.length_c   1.000
_cell.angle_alpha   90.00
_cell.angle_beta   90.00
_cell.angle_gamma   90.00
#
_symmetry.space_group_name_H-M   'P 1'
#
loop_
_entity.id
_entity.type
_entity.pdbx_description
1 polymer ?
#
loop_
_entity_poly.entity_id
_entity_poly.type
_entity_poly.pdbx_seq_one_letter_code
_entity_poly.pdbx_strand_id
1 'polypeptide(L)'
;MCSWDTHVVNPFFPNREQVLTGTWTPSSGVEITHADLPDPWLRAIHRLSHDLHVRQYSGLIEHIDWVAEYDPDGGAVWLASAVTITGRRANGLNGNGTGANIDADEDAALWSMADLVQNAVAEAHTAWPWGDAGGFMSPQLVDEVAVWRDRNGGITRMGDLAEST
;
A
#
# COMPACT_ATOMS: atom_id res chain seq x y z
N MET A 1 -21.99 -23.95 0.58
CA MET A 1 -22.19 -22.63 1.22
C MET A 1 -21.11 -22.55 2.29
N CYS A 2 -19.91 -22.10 1.91
CA CYS A 2 -18.75 -22.09 2.80
C CYS A 2 -18.58 -20.67 3.32
N SER A 3 -18.72 -20.52 4.63
CA SER A 3 -18.42 -19.29 5.37
C SER A 3 -16.92 -19.06 5.34
N TRP A 4 -16.49 -17.86 4.97
CA TRP A 4 -15.11 -17.40 5.15
C TRP A 4 -15.03 -16.57 6.43
N ASP A 5 -15.31 -17.19 7.58
CA ASP A 5 -14.89 -16.66 8.87
C ASP A 5 -13.48 -17.18 9.17
N THR A 6 -12.49 -16.48 8.63
CA THR A 6 -11.13 -16.61 9.13
C THR A 6 -10.70 -15.22 9.56
N HIS A 7 -10.95 -14.91 10.84
CA HIS A 7 -10.10 -13.97 11.55
C HIS A 7 -8.68 -14.52 11.44
N VAL A 8 -7.90 -13.98 10.51
CA VAL A 8 -6.47 -14.21 10.45
C VAL A 8 -5.88 -13.45 11.62
N VAL A 9 -5.87 -14.08 12.80
CA VAL A 9 -5.20 -13.53 13.97
C VAL A 9 -3.71 -13.57 13.66
N ASN A 10 -3.12 -12.40 13.39
CA ASN A 10 -1.68 -12.27 13.22
C ASN A 10 -0.99 -12.67 14.55
N PRO A 11 -0.26 -13.80 14.61
CA PRO A 11 0.25 -14.35 15.87
C PRO A 11 1.33 -13.48 16.52
N PHE A 12 1.82 -12.44 15.84
CA PHE A 12 2.79 -11.50 16.38
C PHE A 12 2.14 -10.34 17.16
N PHE A 13 0.83 -10.10 16.99
CA PHE A 13 0.13 -8.97 17.62
C PHE A 13 -1.34 -9.31 17.94
N PRO A 14 -1.61 -10.04 19.03
CA PRO A 14 -2.94 -10.61 19.33
C PRO A 14 -4.04 -9.58 19.65
N ASN A 15 -3.68 -8.30 19.83
CA ASN A 15 -4.60 -7.21 20.20
C ASN A 15 -4.88 -6.23 19.05
N ARG A 16 -4.39 -6.49 17.83
CA ARG A 16 -4.61 -5.57 16.72
C ARG A 16 -6.05 -5.65 16.22
N GLU A 17 -6.64 -4.49 16.03
CA GLU A 17 -7.98 -4.34 15.48
C GLU A 17 -7.90 -4.15 13.97
N GLN A 18 -8.67 -4.94 13.22
CA GLN A 18 -8.79 -4.76 11.78
C GLN A 18 -9.67 -3.54 11.51
N VAL A 19 -9.07 -2.49 10.93
CA VAL A 19 -9.70 -1.19 10.70
C VAL A 19 -9.87 -0.86 9.22
N LEU A 20 -9.33 -1.68 8.31
CA LEU A 20 -9.60 -1.57 6.88
C LEU A 20 -9.54 -2.92 6.18
N THR A 21 -10.39 -3.10 5.20
CA THR A 21 -10.31 -4.18 4.21
C THR A 21 -10.64 -3.62 2.84
N GLY A 22 -9.79 -3.91 1.88
CA GLY A 22 -10.03 -3.53 0.50
C GLY A 22 -9.25 -4.41 -0.46
N THR A 23 -9.62 -4.31 -1.73
CA THR A 23 -8.92 -4.97 -2.82
C THR A 23 -8.63 -3.92 -3.87
N TRP A 24 -7.40 -3.92 -4.38
CA TRP A 24 -7.02 -3.14 -5.55
C TRP A 24 -6.91 -4.05 -6.77
N THR A 25 -7.44 -3.59 -7.91
CA THR A 25 -7.17 -4.21 -9.22
C THR A 25 -6.75 -3.14 -10.23
N PRO A 26 -6.01 -3.50 -11.30
CA PRO A 26 -5.68 -2.55 -12.35
C PRO A 26 -6.90 -1.91 -13.02
N SER A 27 -8.03 -2.63 -13.12
CA SER A 27 -9.22 -2.16 -13.85
C SER A 27 -10.20 -1.33 -13.02
N SER A 28 -10.28 -1.56 -11.71
CA SER A 28 -11.23 -0.86 -10.83
C SER A 28 -10.57 0.08 -9.82
N GLY A 29 -9.23 0.06 -9.71
CA GLY A 29 -8.54 0.76 -8.64
C GLY A 29 -8.85 0.10 -7.30
N VAL A 30 -8.85 0.88 -6.22
CA VAL A 30 -9.17 0.38 -4.87
C VAL A 30 -10.67 0.32 -4.62
N GLU A 31 -11.12 -0.84 -4.16
CA GLU A 31 -12.46 -1.10 -3.65
C GLU A 31 -12.37 -1.43 -2.16
N ILE A 32 -12.87 -0.52 -1.31
CA ILE A 32 -12.86 -0.69 0.14
C ILE A 32 -14.19 -1.31 0.58
N THR A 33 -14.13 -2.47 1.22
CA THR A 33 -15.32 -3.19 1.73
C THR A 33 -15.59 -2.91 3.19
N HIS A 34 -14.56 -2.54 3.94
CA HIS A 34 -14.64 -2.13 5.33
C HIS A 34 -13.60 -1.06 5.63
N ALA A 35 -14.01 -0.01 6.35
CA ALA A 35 -13.09 0.99 6.89
C ALA A 35 -13.66 1.61 8.17
N ASP A 36 -12.85 1.59 9.22
CA ASP A 36 -13.00 2.34 10.45
C ASP A 36 -11.71 3.15 10.68
N LEU A 37 -11.40 4.00 9.70
CA LEU A 37 -10.21 4.86 9.69
C LEU A 37 -10.60 6.30 9.42
N PRO A 38 -9.83 7.28 9.92
CA PRO A 38 -10.04 8.69 9.60
C PRO A 38 -9.92 8.98 8.09
N ASP A 39 -10.66 9.98 7.60
CA ASP A 39 -10.67 10.35 6.17
C ASP A 39 -9.28 10.54 5.51
N PRO A 40 -8.24 11.08 6.18
CA PRO A 40 -6.89 11.14 5.61
C PRO A 40 -6.36 9.80 5.10
N TRP A 41 -6.64 8.70 5.82
CA TRP A 41 -6.22 7.35 5.41
C TRP A 41 -6.94 6.90 4.13
N LEU A 42 -8.23 7.22 4.01
CA LEU A 42 -9.01 6.89 2.82
C LEU A 42 -8.55 7.69 1.60
N ARG A 43 -8.23 8.97 1.77
CA ARG A 43 -7.68 9.78 0.66
C ARG A 43 -6.28 9.32 0.27
N ALA A 44 -5.45 8.96 1.25
CA ALA A 44 -4.13 8.37 1.02
C ALA A 44 -4.22 7.09 0.19
N ILE A 45 -5.06 6.12 0.57
CA ILE A 45 -5.14 4.85 -0.17
C ILE A 45 -5.64 5.04 -1.61
N HIS A 46 -6.51 6.02 -1.87
CA HIS A 46 -6.92 6.39 -3.23
C HIS A 46 -5.78 7.01 -4.05
N ARG A 47 -4.98 7.92 -3.45
CA ARG A 47 -3.79 8.48 -4.10
C ARG A 47 -2.74 7.40 -4.41
N LEU A 48 -2.54 6.47 -3.49
CA LEU A 48 -1.65 5.35 -3.70
C LEU A 48 -2.14 4.43 -4.83
N SER A 49 -3.44 4.15 -4.84
CA SER A 49 -4.11 3.34 -5.86
C SER A 49 -3.92 3.91 -7.27
N HIS A 50 -3.93 5.24 -7.41
CA HIS A 50 -3.63 5.93 -8.66
C HIS A 50 -2.20 5.65 -9.14
N ASP A 51 -1.20 5.89 -8.29
CA ASP A 51 0.20 5.66 -8.65
C ASP A 51 0.50 4.18 -8.95
N LEU A 52 -0.18 3.28 -8.24
CA LEU A 52 -0.12 1.84 -8.49
C LEU A 52 -0.62 1.48 -9.88
N HIS A 53 -1.64 2.18 -10.38
CA HIS A 53 -2.17 1.97 -11.72
C HIS A 53 -1.19 2.41 -12.82
N VAL A 54 -0.54 3.57 -12.68
CA VAL A 54 0.21 4.19 -13.79
C VAL A 54 1.69 3.81 -13.89
N ARG A 55 2.32 3.34 -12.81
CA ARG A 55 3.78 3.12 -12.72
C ARG A 55 4.17 1.69 -12.36
N GLN A 56 3.27 0.76 -12.65
CA GLN A 56 3.47 -0.66 -12.45
C GLN A 56 4.46 -1.23 -13.48
N TYR A 57 5.47 -1.97 -13.02
CA TYR A 57 6.35 -2.67 -13.94
C TYR A 57 5.62 -3.83 -14.63
N SER A 58 5.68 -3.88 -15.96
CA SER A 58 5.17 -4.98 -16.81
C SER A 58 3.68 -5.31 -16.69
N GLY A 59 2.89 -4.58 -15.88
CA GLY A 59 1.45 -4.80 -15.73
C GLY A 59 1.07 -6.15 -15.10
N LEU A 60 1.96 -6.81 -14.36
CA LEU A 60 1.78 -8.22 -13.97
C LEU A 60 0.95 -8.45 -12.69
N ILE A 61 0.76 -7.44 -11.84
CA ILE A 61 -0.07 -7.55 -10.62
C ILE A 61 -1.53 -7.64 -11.06
N GLU A 62 -2.19 -8.75 -10.72
CA GLU A 62 -3.61 -8.98 -11.01
C GLU A 62 -4.50 -8.26 -9.99
N HIS A 63 -4.14 -8.37 -8.72
CA HIS A 63 -4.80 -7.68 -7.62
C HIS A 63 -3.88 -7.61 -6.39
N ILE A 64 -4.22 -6.71 -5.48
CA ILE A 64 -3.65 -6.66 -4.13
C ILE A 64 -4.79 -6.63 -3.13
N ASP A 65 -4.79 -7.56 -2.18
CA ASP A 65 -5.70 -7.50 -1.04
C ASP A 65 -5.03 -6.74 0.10
N TRP A 66 -5.76 -5.83 0.71
CA TRP A 66 -5.31 -4.94 1.77
C TRP A 66 -6.09 -5.18 3.05
N VAL A 67 -5.34 -5.27 4.14
CA VAL A 67 -5.87 -5.28 5.50
C VAL A 67 -5.08 -4.26 6.32
N ALA A 68 -5.74 -3.28 6.92
CA ALA A 68 -5.09 -2.41 7.89
C ALA A 68 -5.41 -2.85 9.31
N GLU A 69 -4.37 -2.90 10.13
CA GLU A 69 -4.43 -3.27 11.53
C GLU A 69 -4.02 -2.08 12.40
N TYR A 70 -4.87 -1.70 13.36
CA TYR A 70 -4.57 -0.72 14.39
C TYR A 70 -3.95 -1.38 15.62
N ASP A 71 -2.82 -0.84 16.07
CA ASP A 71 -2.16 -1.20 17.31
C ASP A 71 -2.61 -0.24 18.44
N PRO A 72 -3.46 -0.69 19.38
CA PRO A 72 -3.98 0.17 20.45
C PRO A 72 -2.92 0.60 21.47
N ASP A 73 -1.80 -0.14 21.58
CA ASP A 73 -0.73 0.16 22.53
C ASP A 73 0.19 1.26 21.98
N GLY A 74 0.42 1.26 20.67
CA GLY A 74 1.30 2.21 19.98
C GLY A 74 0.58 3.36 19.27
N GLY A 75 -0.73 3.25 19.05
CA GLY A 75 -1.53 4.21 18.28
C GLY A 75 -1.28 4.16 16.77
N ALA A 76 -0.56 3.15 16.27
CA ALA A 76 -0.13 3.07 14.88
C ALA A 76 -1.02 2.14 14.05
N VAL A 77 -1.20 2.48 12.78
CA VAL A 77 -1.90 1.66 11.79
C VAL A 77 -0.88 1.09 10.80
N TRP A 78 -1.02 -0.19 10.48
CA TRP A 78 -0.16 -0.94 9.58
C TRP A 78 -0.98 -1.53 8.44
N LEU A 79 -0.64 -1.17 7.20
CA LEU A 79 -1.26 -1.74 6.00
C LEU A 79 -0.54 -3.01 5.56
N ALA A 80 -1.13 -4.17 5.80
CA ALA A 80 -0.69 -5.44 5.24
C ALA A 80 -1.25 -5.61 3.82
N SER A 81 -0.42 -6.17 2.94
CA SER A 81 -0.73 -6.38 1.53
C SER A 81 -0.45 -7.83 1.13
N ALA A 82 -1.43 -8.46 0.47
CA ALA A 82 -1.26 -9.74 -0.21
C ALA A 82 -1.26 -9.47 -1.73
N VAL A 83 -0.08 -9.54 -2.35
CA VAL A 83 0.10 -9.23 -3.77
C VAL A 83 -0.03 -10.50 -4.60
N THR A 84 -0.92 -10.48 -5.59
CA THR A 84 -1.08 -11.55 -6.58
C THR A 84 -0.55 -11.09 -7.93
N ILE A 85 0.39 -11.85 -8.51
CA ILE A 85 0.93 -11.61 -9.84
C ILE A 85 0.51 -12.71 -10.81
N THR A 86 0.39 -12.34 -12.09
CA THR A 86 -0.13 -13.22 -13.14
C THR A 86 0.63 -14.54 -13.21
N GLY A 87 -0.11 -15.63 -13.14
CA GLY A 87 0.46 -16.98 -13.20
C GLY A 87 1.18 -17.44 -11.92
N ARG A 88 1.05 -16.72 -10.80
CA ARG A 88 1.53 -17.16 -9.48
C ARG A 88 0.43 -17.07 -8.43
N ARG A 89 0.60 -17.88 -7.38
CA ARG A 89 -0.26 -17.78 -6.18
C ARG A 89 0.06 -16.48 -5.44
N ALA A 90 -0.96 -15.90 -4.81
CA ALA A 90 -0.81 -14.77 -3.89
C ALA A 90 0.27 -15.03 -2.85
N ASN A 91 1.10 -14.02 -2.59
CA ASN A 91 1.84 -13.97 -1.35
C ASN A 91 0.84 -13.77 -0.19
N GLY A 92 1.14 -14.33 0.99
CA GLY A 92 0.33 -14.07 2.18
C GLY A 92 0.31 -12.58 2.53
N LEU A 93 -0.58 -12.19 3.45
CA LEU A 93 -0.60 -10.82 3.96
C LEU A 93 0.73 -10.50 4.63
N ASN A 94 1.50 -9.62 3.99
CA ASN A 94 2.79 -9.15 4.46
C ASN A 94 2.76 -7.63 4.61
N GLY A 95 3.43 -7.12 5.62
CA GLY A 95 3.56 -5.68 5.86
C GLY A 95 4.83 -5.44 6.63
N ASN A 96 5.94 -5.31 5.90
CA ASN A 96 7.21 -4.88 6.48
C ASN A 96 7.49 -3.47 5.99
N GLY A 97 7.87 -2.57 6.89
CA GLY A 97 8.00 -1.14 6.59
C GLY A 97 7.69 -0.30 7.82
N THR A 98 7.19 0.90 7.59
CA THR A 98 6.92 1.87 8.65
C THR A 98 5.43 2.16 8.75
N GLY A 99 4.79 1.80 9.85
CA GLY A 99 3.43 2.24 10.19
C GLY A 99 3.38 3.73 10.60
N ALA A 100 2.21 4.35 10.50
CA ALA A 100 1.96 5.73 10.93
C ALA A 100 0.89 5.78 12.03
N ASN A 101 0.88 6.86 12.83
CA ASN A 101 -0.15 7.07 13.86
C ASN A 101 -1.53 7.16 13.21
N ILE A 102 -2.58 6.64 13.86
CA ILE A 102 -3.97 6.75 13.40
C ILE A 102 -4.39 8.20 13.14
N ASP A 103 -3.84 9.17 13.90
CA ASP A 103 -4.11 10.60 13.74
C ASP A 103 -3.23 11.31 12.69
N ALA A 104 -2.38 10.56 11.98
CA ALA A 104 -1.51 11.11 10.95
C ALA A 104 -2.31 11.84 9.87
N ASP A 105 -1.71 12.91 9.34
CA ASP A 105 -2.23 13.56 8.16
C ASP A 105 -2.14 12.66 6.92
N GLU A 106 -2.71 13.13 5.82
CA GLU A 106 -2.85 12.35 4.60
C GLU A 106 -1.49 12.00 3.97
N ASP A 107 -0.51 12.91 4.01
CA ASP A 107 0.79 12.67 3.38
C ASP A 107 1.64 11.72 4.25
N ALA A 108 1.60 11.85 5.58
CA ALA A 108 2.24 10.89 6.49
C ALA A 108 1.63 9.49 6.38
N ALA A 109 0.29 9.38 6.31
CA ALA A 109 -0.40 8.11 6.07
C ALA A 109 -0.04 7.52 4.70
N LEU A 110 -0.04 8.34 3.64
CA LEU A 110 0.30 7.93 2.28
C LEU A 110 1.73 7.41 2.17
N TRP A 111 2.70 8.11 2.77
CA TRP A 111 4.10 7.66 2.79
C TRP A 111 4.25 6.30 3.49
N SER A 112 3.59 6.11 4.63
CA SER A 112 3.58 4.84 5.37
C SER A 112 2.99 3.69 4.54
N MET A 113 1.83 3.90 3.92
CA MET A 113 1.22 2.91 3.03
C MET A 113 2.13 2.59 1.84
N ALA A 114 2.75 3.60 1.23
CA ALA A 114 3.64 3.44 0.09
C ALA A 114 4.86 2.57 0.41
N ASP A 115 5.49 2.78 1.57
CA ASP A 115 6.60 1.97 2.06
C ASP A 115 6.20 0.51 2.26
N LEU A 116 5.07 0.28 2.95
CA LEU A 116 4.56 -1.07 3.22
C LEU A 116 4.16 -1.82 1.94
N VAL A 117 3.44 -1.17 1.02
CA VAL A 117 3.00 -1.76 -0.24
C VAL A 117 4.18 -2.03 -1.16
N GLN A 118 5.15 -1.11 -1.25
CA GLN A 118 6.35 -1.31 -2.06
C GLN A 118 7.13 -2.56 -1.62
N ASN A 119 7.28 -2.77 -0.31
CA ASN A 119 7.96 -3.95 0.20
C ASN A 119 7.20 -5.24 -0.15
N ALA A 120 5.88 -5.28 0.01
CA ALA A 120 5.07 -6.43 -0.38
C ALA A 120 5.12 -6.73 -1.89
N VAL A 121 5.14 -5.70 -2.73
CA VAL A 121 5.33 -5.82 -4.18
C VAL A 121 6.71 -6.41 -4.50
N ALA A 122 7.78 -5.92 -3.85
CA ALA A 122 9.12 -6.45 -4.04
C ALA A 122 9.23 -7.92 -3.62
N GLU A 123 8.59 -8.31 -2.53
CA GLU A 123 8.49 -9.70 -2.06
C GLU A 123 7.72 -10.60 -3.03
N ALA A 124 6.79 -10.05 -3.82
CA ALA A 124 6.13 -10.76 -4.92
C ALA A 124 7.00 -10.89 -6.18
N HIS A 125 8.28 -10.48 -6.11
CA HIS A 125 9.23 -10.46 -7.22
C HIS A 125 8.76 -9.62 -8.40
N THR A 126 7.98 -8.57 -8.12
CA THR A 126 7.65 -7.52 -9.07
C THR A 126 8.17 -6.19 -8.53
N ALA A 127 7.78 -5.08 -9.15
CA ALA A 127 8.41 -3.82 -8.90
C ALA A 127 7.50 -2.63 -9.16
N TRP A 128 7.44 -1.70 -8.19
CA TRP A 128 6.66 -0.48 -8.27
C TRP A 128 7.08 0.53 -7.17
N PRO A 129 6.97 1.85 -7.44
CA PRO A 129 6.84 2.45 -8.77
C PRO A 129 8.19 2.50 -9.49
N TRP A 130 8.16 2.51 -10.82
CA TRP A 130 9.37 2.67 -11.64
C TRP A 130 9.60 4.10 -12.08
N GLY A 131 10.86 4.54 -11.96
CA GLY A 131 11.31 5.81 -12.50
C GLY A 131 11.55 5.75 -14.02
N ASP A 132 11.54 6.91 -14.66
CA ASP A 132 11.71 7.04 -16.13
C ASP A 132 13.05 6.49 -16.63
N ALA A 133 14.11 6.65 -15.83
CA ALA A 133 15.45 6.14 -16.15
C ALA A 133 15.66 4.66 -15.74
N GLY A 134 14.58 3.97 -15.34
CA GLY A 134 14.60 2.61 -14.83
C GLY A 134 14.97 2.52 -13.34
N GLY A 135 14.53 1.42 -12.72
CA GLY A 135 14.69 1.16 -11.30
C GLY A 135 13.53 1.71 -10.45
N PHE A 136 13.48 1.26 -9.21
CA PHE A 136 12.45 1.61 -8.24
C PHE A 136 12.60 3.07 -7.78
N MET A 137 11.47 3.73 -7.55
CA MET A 137 11.41 4.98 -6.80
C MET A 137 11.17 4.68 -5.33
N SER A 138 11.82 5.39 -4.41
CA SER A 138 11.64 5.20 -2.97
C SER A 138 10.63 6.20 -2.40
N PRO A 139 9.74 5.78 -1.47
CA PRO A 139 8.84 6.70 -0.79
C PRO A 139 9.58 7.54 0.24
N GLN A 140 9.34 8.85 0.28
CA GLN A 140 9.92 9.78 1.25
C GLN A 140 8.89 10.81 1.71
N LEU A 141 9.10 11.36 2.91
CA LEU A 141 8.47 12.60 3.36
C LEU A 141 9.47 13.74 3.21
N VAL A 142 9.15 14.73 2.36
CA VAL A 142 9.97 15.93 2.16
C VAL A 142 9.08 17.12 2.47
N ASP A 143 9.47 17.92 3.47
CA ASP A 143 8.68 19.06 3.97
C ASP A 143 7.21 18.68 4.21
N GLU A 144 7.00 17.54 4.90
CA GLU A 144 5.68 16.95 5.22
C GLU A 144 4.86 16.50 4.00
N VAL A 145 5.43 16.50 2.80
CA VAL A 145 4.78 16.00 1.58
C VAL A 145 5.27 14.61 1.24
N ALA A 146 4.34 13.70 0.97
CA ALA A 146 4.63 12.35 0.50
C ALA A 146 5.09 12.41 -0.97
N VAL A 147 6.30 11.94 -1.23
CA VAL A 147 6.91 11.96 -2.55
C VAL A 147 7.57 10.64 -2.91
N TRP A 148 7.55 10.34 -4.20
CA TRP A 148 8.43 9.35 -4.81
C TRP A 148 9.74 10.01 -5.20
N ARG A 149 10.85 9.39 -4.81
CA ARG A 149 12.19 9.82 -5.20
C ARG A 149 12.86 8.78 -6.09
N ASP A 150 13.30 9.19 -7.27
CA ASP A 150 14.05 8.32 -8.16
C ASP A 150 15.55 8.21 -7.80
N ARG A 151 16.25 7.31 -8.47
CA ARG A 151 17.71 7.10 -8.31
C ARG A 151 18.58 8.30 -8.66
N ASN A 152 18.08 9.23 -9.46
CA ASN A 152 18.78 10.45 -9.89
C ASN A 152 18.47 11.64 -8.97
N GLY A 153 17.61 11.46 -7.97
CA GLY A 153 17.17 12.49 -7.04
C GLY A 153 15.96 13.30 -7.53
N GLY A 154 15.34 12.93 -8.64
CA GLY A 154 14.06 13.47 -9.07
C GLY A 154 12.96 13.15 -8.07
N ILE A 155 12.11 14.12 -7.78
CA ILE A 155 11.04 14.03 -6.79
C ILE A 155 9.70 14.28 -7.49
N THR A 156 8.72 13.41 -7.24
CA THR A 156 7.32 13.59 -7.68
C THR A 156 6.38 13.34 -6.51
N ARG A 157 5.36 14.17 -6.34
CA ARG A 157 4.37 13.98 -5.28
C ARG A 157 3.61 12.67 -5.51
N MET A 158 3.37 11.91 -4.44
CA MET A 158 2.57 10.69 -4.54
C MET A 158 1.10 11.04 -4.87
N GLY A 159 0.50 10.30 -5.78
CA GLY A 159 -0.80 10.58 -6.40
C GLY A 159 -0.70 11.36 -7.71
N ASP A 160 0.48 11.89 -8.05
CA ASP A 160 0.70 12.71 -9.25
C ASP A 160 1.56 11.98 -10.30
N LEU A 161 1.89 10.69 -10.10
CA LEU A 161 2.59 9.93 -11.14
C LEU A 161 1.71 9.84 -12.39
N ALA A 162 2.31 9.98 -13.56
CA ALA A 162 1.63 9.77 -14.84
C ALA A 162 2.17 8.52 -15.54
N GLU A 163 1.48 8.04 -16.58
CA GLU A 163 1.96 6.95 -17.43
C GLU A 163 3.38 7.25 -17.96
N SER A 164 4.20 6.22 -18.07
CA SER A 164 5.52 6.33 -18.71
C SER A 164 5.36 6.52 -20.22
N THR A 165 5.92 7.61 -20.76
CA THR A 165 5.93 7.94 -22.19
C THR A 165 6.72 6.94 -23.04
#